data_AF-A0A9P7N240-F1
#
_entry.id   AF-A0A9P7N240-F1
#
_cell.length_a   1.000
_cell.length_b   1.000
_cell.length_c   1.000
_cell.angle_alpha   90.00
_cell.angle_beta   90.00
_cell.angle_gamma   90.00
#
_symmetry.space_group_name_H-M   'P 1'
#
loop_
_entity.id
_entity.type
_entity.pdbx_description
1 polymer ?
#
loop_
_entity_poly.entity_id
_entity_poly.type
_entity_poly.pdbx_seq_one_letter_code
_entity_poly.pdbx_strand_id
1 'polypeptide(L)'
;SVVLNHLTKRLDVAGRDVTRNLIKLLLRRGYALNRTADFETVRQIKEKLCYVSYDLELDKRLSEDTTVLVENYTLPDGRVIRVGSERFEAPECLFQPHLVDSESPGLGEFLFNTIQSADVDIRSSLFKAIVLSGGSSMYPGLPSRLEKELKQLWLTRALQGNPERLGKFKVRIEDPPRRRHMVFLGGAVLANIMADKESMWVTKAEWDEQGTRVLEKLGPR
;
A
#
# COMPACT_ATOMS: atom_id res chain seq x y z
N SER A 1 -22.38 10.38 2.82
CA SER A 1 -21.08 10.43 2.12
C SER A 1 -21.31 10.13 0.66
N VAL A 2 -20.85 10.98 -0.25
CA VAL A 2 -20.92 10.70 -1.69
C VAL A 2 -19.71 9.84 -2.06
N VAL A 3 -19.95 8.68 -2.66
CA VAL A 3 -18.86 7.83 -3.18
C VAL A 3 -18.52 8.33 -4.59
N LEU A 4 -17.25 8.70 -4.81
CA LEU A 4 -16.77 9.11 -6.12
C LEU A 4 -16.34 7.87 -6.91
N ASN A 5 -17.32 7.11 -7.42
CA ASN A 5 -17.09 5.84 -8.12
C ASN A 5 -16.07 5.97 -9.28
N HIS A 6 -16.11 7.09 -10.02
CA HIS A 6 -15.18 7.38 -11.13
C HIS A 6 -13.71 7.60 -10.70
N LEU A 7 -13.45 7.86 -9.41
CA LEU A 7 -12.10 7.99 -8.85
C LEU A 7 -11.62 6.71 -8.15
N THR A 8 -12.45 5.67 -8.10
CA THR A 8 -12.05 4.38 -7.53
C THR A 8 -11.25 3.61 -8.56
N LYS A 9 -9.93 3.51 -8.34
CA LYS A 9 -9.01 2.83 -9.26
C LYS A 9 -8.29 1.69 -8.55
N ARG A 10 -7.88 0.68 -9.31
CA ARG A 10 -7.18 -0.51 -8.83
C ARG A 10 -5.76 -0.56 -9.40
N LEU A 11 -4.79 -0.82 -8.54
CA LEU A 11 -3.41 -1.13 -8.90
C LEU A 11 -3.21 -2.65 -8.75
N ASP A 12 -2.79 -3.33 -9.82
CA ASP A 12 -2.56 -4.78 -9.82
C ASP A 12 -1.15 -5.15 -9.32
N VAL A 13 -0.68 -4.47 -8.28
CA VAL A 13 0.56 -4.80 -7.57
C VAL A 13 0.31 -4.69 -6.06
N ALA A 14 0.51 -5.80 -5.35
CA ALA A 14 0.25 -5.86 -3.92
C ALA A 14 1.23 -6.80 -3.18
N GLY A 15 0.87 -7.20 -1.96
CA GLY A 15 1.76 -7.97 -1.08
C GLY A 15 2.16 -9.34 -1.62
N ARG A 16 1.35 -9.94 -2.51
CA ARG A 16 1.68 -11.21 -3.19
C ARG A 16 2.82 -11.03 -4.19
N ASP A 17 2.79 -9.94 -4.95
CA ASP A 17 3.80 -9.61 -5.96
C ASP A 17 5.13 -9.26 -5.30
N VAL A 18 5.09 -8.51 -4.20
CA VAL A 18 6.29 -8.25 -3.36
C VAL A 18 6.89 -9.56 -2.84
N THR A 19 6.06 -10.52 -2.40
CA THR A 19 6.54 -11.83 -1.94
C THR A 19 7.18 -12.60 -3.09
N ARG A 20 6.56 -12.60 -4.28
CA ARG A 20 7.12 -13.24 -5.48
C ARG A 20 8.44 -12.58 -5.91
N ASN A 21 8.54 -11.25 -5.83
CA ASN A 21 9.76 -10.50 -6.11
C ASN A 21 10.87 -10.91 -5.13
N LEU A 22 10.58 -10.98 -3.84
CA LEU A 22 11.53 -11.42 -2.82
C LEU A 22 12.05 -12.86 -3.09
N ILE A 23 11.18 -13.78 -3.54
CA ILE A 23 11.62 -15.13 -3.96
C ILE A 23 12.61 -15.03 -5.14
N LYS A 24 12.32 -14.21 -6.16
CA LYS A 24 13.22 -14.01 -7.31
C LYS A 24 14.59 -13.46 -6.84
N LEU A 25 14.61 -12.50 -5.91
CA LEU A 25 15.83 -11.89 -5.39
C LEU A 25 16.66 -12.87 -4.56
N LEU A 26 16.04 -13.59 -3.62
CA LEU A 26 16.72 -14.60 -2.80
C LEU A 26 17.28 -15.75 -3.65
N LEU A 27 16.58 -16.14 -4.72
CA LEU A 27 17.08 -17.13 -5.68
C LEU A 27 18.34 -16.66 -6.41
N ARG A 28 18.38 -15.40 -6.84
CA ARG A 28 19.57 -14.79 -7.48
C ARG A 28 20.78 -14.74 -6.54
N ARG A 29 20.54 -14.61 -5.23
CA ARG A 29 21.58 -14.66 -4.19
C ARG A 29 22.09 -16.08 -3.91
N GLY A 30 21.47 -17.10 -4.51
CA GLY A 30 21.86 -18.51 -4.34
C GLY A 30 21.04 -19.29 -3.32
N TYR A 31 19.99 -18.70 -2.74
CA TYR A 31 19.06 -19.44 -1.89
C TYR A 31 18.04 -20.17 -2.75
N ALA A 32 18.16 -21.49 -2.85
CA ALA A 32 17.26 -22.35 -3.62
C ALA A 32 15.88 -22.53 -2.92
N LEU A 33 15.12 -21.43 -2.82
CA LEU A 33 13.75 -21.42 -2.32
C LEU A 33 12.77 -21.73 -3.47
N ASN A 34 11.86 -22.66 -3.23
CA ASN A 34 10.84 -23.03 -4.20
C ASN A 34 9.68 -22.02 -4.15
N ARG A 35 9.22 -21.56 -5.33
CA ARG A 35 8.16 -20.55 -5.47
C ARG A 35 6.84 -20.92 -4.80
N THR A 36 6.50 -22.21 -4.74
CA THR A 36 5.23 -22.69 -4.16
C THR A 36 5.39 -23.18 -2.73
N ALA A 37 6.40 -23.99 -2.44
CA ALA A 37 6.58 -24.59 -1.12
C ALA A 37 6.99 -23.56 -0.05
N ASP A 38 7.85 -22.60 -0.40
CA ASP A 38 8.43 -21.66 0.57
C ASP A 38 7.71 -20.31 0.58
N PHE A 39 6.58 -20.19 -0.11
CA PHE A 39 5.87 -18.91 -0.27
C PHE A 39 5.48 -18.29 1.08
N GLU A 40 5.01 -19.11 2.01
CA GLU A 40 4.59 -18.67 3.34
C GLU A 40 5.79 -18.24 4.21
N THR A 41 6.90 -18.99 4.14
CA THR A 41 8.15 -18.61 4.81
C THR A 41 8.68 -17.28 4.28
N VAL A 42 8.66 -17.08 2.96
CA VAL A 42 9.11 -15.84 2.34
C VAL A 42 8.16 -14.68 2.65
N ARG A 43 6.85 -14.94 2.79
CA ARG A 43 5.89 -13.95 3.29
C ARG A 43 6.25 -13.48 4.71
N GLN A 44 6.67 -14.39 5.58
CA GLN A 44 7.10 -14.06 6.95
C GLN A 44 8.43 -13.29 6.96
N ILE A 45 9.41 -13.68 6.12
CA ILE A 45 10.65 -12.93 5.93
C ILE A 45 10.34 -11.50 5.50
N LYS A 46 9.47 -11.34 4.50
CA LYS A 46 9.02 -10.04 3.99
C LYS A 46 8.40 -9.18 5.09
N GLU A 47 7.45 -9.73 5.85
CA GLU A 47 6.76 -8.98 6.91
C GLU A 47 7.67 -8.61 8.08
N LYS A 48 8.73 -9.41 8.33
CA LYS A 48 9.66 -9.19 9.44
C LYS A 48 10.83 -8.27 9.09
N LEU A 49 11.38 -8.38 7.87
CA LEU A 49 12.66 -7.75 7.52
C LEU A 49 12.57 -6.66 6.46
N CYS A 50 11.56 -6.70 5.57
CA CYS A 50 11.48 -5.74 4.47
C CYS A 50 10.97 -4.38 4.93
N TYR A 51 11.43 -3.35 4.24
CA TYR A 51 11.03 -1.96 4.46
C TYR A 51 11.06 -1.20 3.14
N VAL A 52 10.33 -0.09 3.06
CA VAL A 52 10.35 0.79 1.88
C VAL A 52 11.44 1.83 2.08
N SER A 53 12.37 1.88 1.13
CA SER A 53 13.45 2.87 1.13
C SER A 53 12.92 4.28 0.82
N TYR A 54 13.39 5.26 1.59
CA TYR A 54 13.19 6.68 1.29
C TYR A 54 14.11 7.16 0.17
N ASP A 55 15.34 6.65 0.13
CA ASP A 55 16.35 6.97 -0.87
C ASP A 55 17.05 5.70 -1.34
N LEU A 56 16.59 5.20 -2.50
CA LEU A 56 17.05 3.93 -3.04
C LEU A 56 18.53 3.94 -3.39
N GLU A 57 19.07 5.08 -3.82
CA GLU A 57 20.48 5.21 -4.19
C GLU A 57 21.38 5.12 -2.95
N LEU A 58 20.97 5.77 -1.86
CA LEU A 58 21.69 5.69 -0.59
C LEU A 58 21.67 4.27 -0.02
N ASP A 59 20.51 3.62 0.00
CA ASP A 59 20.39 2.25 0.53
C ASP A 59 21.18 1.23 -0.31
N LYS A 60 21.25 1.42 -1.63
CA LYS A 60 22.11 0.61 -2.50
C LYS A 60 23.58 0.76 -2.13
N ARG A 61 24.08 1.99 -2.03
CA ARG A 61 25.48 2.26 -1.62
C ARG A 61 25.78 1.66 -0.26
N LEU A 62 24.90 1.87 0.72
CA LEU A 62 25.07 1.27 2.05
C LEU A 62 25.09 -0.25 2.01
N SER A 63 24.30 -0.88 1.14
CA SER A 63 24.27 -2.34 0.99
C SER A 63 25.53 -2.92 0.32
N GLU A 64 26.19 -2.14 -0.53
CA GLU A 64 27.44 -2.52 -1.22
C GLU A 64 28.67 -2.25 -0.35
N ASP A 65 28.71 -1.08 0.30
CA ASP A 65 29.87 -0.60 1.07
C ASP A 65 29.90 -1.15 2.50
N THR A 66 28.76 -1.57 3.05
CA THR A 66 28.65 -1.97 4.46
C THR A 66 27.78 -3.20 4.67
N THR A 67 27.88 -3.81 5.85
CA THR A 67 27.04 -4.95 6.24
C THR A 67 25.87 -4.57 7.15
N VAL A 68 25.64 -3.27 7.39
CA VAL A 68 24.65 -2.80 8.39
C VAL A 68 23.21 -3.17 8.04
N LEU A 69 22.92 -3.38 6.75
CA LEU A 69 21.60 -3.76 6.26
C LEU A 69 21.39 -5.28 6.25
N VAL A 70 22.43 -6.08 6.51
CA VAL A 70 22.34 -7.54 6.47
C VAL A 70 21.76 -8.07 7.77
N GLU A 71 20.63 -8.75 7.67
CA GLU A 71 19.96 -9.39 8.80
C GLU A 71 19.94 -10.91 8.63
N ASN A 72 20.00 -11.61 9.77
CA ASN A 72 19.92 -13.06 9.81
C ASN A 72 18.46 -13.50 10.02
N TYR A 73 18.01 -14.49 9.26
CA TYR A 73 16.71 -15.11 9.43
C TYR A 73 16.84 -16.63 9.52
N THR A 74 16.25 -17.23 10.55
CA THR A 74 16.23 -18.68 10.74
C THR A 74 15.00 -19.27 10.04
N LEU A 75 15.24 -20.11 9.05
CA LEU A 75 14.22 -20.87 8.34
C LEU A 75 13.60 -21.95 9.25
N PRO A 76 12.40 -22.48 8.91
CA PRO A 76 11.75 -23.53 9.69
C PRO A 76 12.57 -24.82 9.83
N ASP A 77 13.49 -25.09 8.90
CA ASP A 77 14.41 -26.23 8.92
C ASP A 77 15.66 -26.00 9.78
N GLY A 78 15.77 -24.83 10.43
CA GLY A 78 16.90 -24.42 11.27
C GLY A 78 18.04 -23.74 10.50
N ARG A 79 18.01 -23.68 9.16
CA ARG A 79 19.05 -22.99 8.39
C ARG A 79 18.95 -21.48 8.58
N VAL A 80 20.10 -20.81 8.71
CA VAL A 80 20.14 -19.35 8.81
C VAL A 80 20.51 -18.75 7.46
N ILE A 81 19.64 -17.89 6.93
CA ILE A 81 19.89 -17.12 5.71
C ILE A 81 20.21 -15.66 6.06
N ARG A 82 20.94 -14.99 5.17
CA ARG A 82 21.33 -13.58 5.29
C ARG A 82 20.57 -12.76 4.25
N VAL A 83 19.74 -11.82 4.69
CA VAL A 83 18.94 -10.95 3.82
C VAL A 83 19.48 -9.53 3.94
N GLY A 84 19.92 -8.95 2.82
CA GLY A 84 20.55 -7.63 2.75
C GLY A 84 19.73 -6.67 1.91
N SER A 85 20.20 -6.32 0.71
CA SER A 85 19.54 -5.37 -0.19
C SER A 85 18.13 -5.80 -0.58
N GLU A 86 17.82 -7.10 -0.57
CA GLU A 86 16.49 -7.62 -0.88
C GLU A 86 15.40 -7.09 0.07
N ARG A 87 15.79 -6.64 1.26
CA ARG A 87 14.89 -6.04 2.26
C ARG A 87 14.18 -4.80 1.72
N PHE A 88 14.89 -3.96 0.96
CA PHE A 88 14.31 -2.74 0.37
C PHE A 88 14.02 -2.87 -1.13
N GLU A 89 14.72 -3.74 -1.85
CA GLU A 89 14.46 -3.99 -3.26
C GLU A 89 13.15 -4.74 -3.50
N ALA A 90 12.76 -5.66 -2.61
CA ALA A 90 11.53 -6.41 -2.76
C ALA A 90 10.27 -5.52 -2.83
N PRO A 91 10.02 -4.61 -1.85
CA PRO A 91 8.85 -3.73 -1.88
C PRO A 91 8.95 -2.59 -2.91
N GLU A 92 10.11 -2.37 -3.53
CA GLU A 92 10.27 -1.33 -4.57
C GLU A 92 9.35 -1.58 -5.78
N CYS A 93 8.92 -2.82 -6.02
CA CYS A 93 7.93 -3.12 -7.06
C CYS A 93 6.58 -2.38 -6.88
N LEU A 94 6.25 -1.91 -5.68
CA LEU A 94 5.08 -1.04 -5.45
C LEU A 94 5.23 0.33 -6.11
N PHE A 95 6.46 0.84 -6.23
CA PHE A 95 6.79 2.11 -6.85
C PHE A 95 7.32 1.93 -8.28
N GLN A 96 7.83 0.73 -8.59
CA GLN A 96 8.37 0.34 -9.89
C GLN A 96 7.74 -0.99 -10.36
N PRO A 97 6.47 -0.98 -10.81
CA PRO A 97 5.75 -2.20 -11.19
C PRO A 97 6.41 -3.04 -12.29
N HIS A 98 7.25 -2.44 -13.13
CA HIS A 98 8.01 -3.13 -14.15
C HIS A 98 8.95 -4.22 -13.58
N LEU A 99 9.35 -4.13 -12.31
CA LEU A 99 10.14 -5.17 -11.62
C LEU A 99 9.39 -6.50 -11.45
N VAL A 100 8.06 -6.46 -11.49
CA VAL A 100 7.17 -7.63 -11.43
C VAL A 100 6.38 -7.81 -12.73
N ASP A 101 6.93 -7.33 -13.85
CA ASP A 101 6.37 -7.52 -15.18
C ASP A 101 4.97 -6.87 -15.33
N SER A 102 4.71 -5.78 -14.59
CA SER A 102 3.47 -5.01 -14.64
C SER A 102 3.69 -3.65 -15.31
N GLU A 103 2.83 -3.29 -16.26
CA GLU A 103 2.86 -2.01 -17.00
C GLU A 103 2.15 -0.87 -16.25
N SER A 104 1.65 -1.14 -15.04
CA SER A 104 0.99 -0.11 -14.23
C SER A 104 1.98 0.97 -13.77
N PRO A 105 1.53 2.22 -13.56
CA PRO A 105 2.35 3.23 -12.89
C PRO A 105 2.58 2.84 -11.42
N GLY A 106 3.67 3.35 -10.83
CA GLY A 106 3.97 3.16 -9.42
C GLY A 106 2.92 3.76 -8.49
N LEU A 107 2.89 3.32 -7.23
CA LEU A 107 1.92 3.73 -6.22
C LEU A 107 1.78 5.25 -6.08
N GLY A 108 2.90 5.98 -6.02
CA GLY A 108 2.90 7.44 -5.89
C GLY A 108 2.30 8.13 -7.11
N GLU A 109 2.71 7.72 -8.31
CA GLU A 109 2.16 8.23 -9.56
C GLU A 109 0.68 7.89 -9.75
N PHE A 110 0.29 6.65 -9.45
CA PHE A 110 -1.08 6.20 -9.55
C PHE A 110 -2.02 7.02 -8.65
N LEU A 111 -1.60 7.27 -7.40
CA LEU A 111 -2.33 8.12 -6.46
C LEU A 111 -2.40 9.56 -6.96
N PHE A 112 -1.28 10.14 -7.41
CA PHE A 112 -1.23 11.50 -7.95
C PHE A 112 -2.17 11.68 -9.14
N ASN A 113 -2.12 10.77 -10.11
CA ASN A 113 -2.98 10.81 -11.30
C ASN A 113 -4.46 10.66 -10.94
N THR A 114 -4.77 9.88 -9.91
CA THR A 114 -6.15 9.72 -9.41
C THR A 114 -6.68 11.01 -8.79
N ILE A 115 -5.89 11.66 -7.93
CA ILE A 115 -6.28 12.95 -7.33
C ILE A 115 -6.37 14.04 -8.41
N GLN A 116 -5.49 14.03 -9.42
CA GLN A 116 -5.52 15.00 -10.51
C GLN A 116 -6.67 14.79 -11.49
N SER A 117 -7.25 13.59 -11.58
CA SER A 117 -8.49 13.37 -12.33
C SER A 117 -9.75 13.87 -11.63
N ALA A 118 -9.66 14.27 -10.36
CA ALA A 118 -10.77 14.87 -9.63
C ALA A 118 -10.96 16.36 -9.98
N ASP A 119 -12.11 16.93 -9.61
CA ASP A 119 -12.36 18.37 -9.74
C ASP A 119 -11.37 19.19 -8.92
N VAL A 120 -10.94 20.33 -9.47
CA VAL A 120 -9.89 21.19 -8.90
C VAL A 120 -10.19 21.57 -7.44
N ASP A 121 -11.46 21.84 -7.13
CA ASP A 121 -11.92 22.30 -5.82
C ASP A 121 -11.70 21.27 -4.70
N ILE A 122 -11.70 19.98 -5.03
CA ILE A 122 -11.56 18.90 -4.04
C ILE A 122 -10.13 18.36 -3.92
N ARG A 123 -9.25 18.62 -4.89
CA ARG A 123 -7.87 18.08 -4.90
C ARG A 123 -7.07 18.44 -3.66
N SER A 124 -7.16 19.71 -3.24
CA SER A 124 -6.47 20.20 -2.04
C SER A 124 -6.92 19.47 -0.78
N SER A 125 -8.20 19.12 -0.69
CA SER A 125 -8.74 18.34 0.42
C SER A 125 -8.29 16.89 0.36
N LEU A 126 -8.27 16.28 -0.85
CA LEU A 126 -7.80 14.91 -1.05
C LEU A 126 -6.31 14.74 -0.66
N PHE A 127 -5.44 15.66 -1.07
CA PHE A 127 -4.00 15.61 -0.69
C PHE A 127 -3.76 15.75 0.83
N LYS A 128 -4.70 16.36 1.57
CA LYS A 128 -4.64 16.52 3.03
C LYS A 128 -5.31 15.38 3.81
N ALA A 129 -5.91 14.42 3.11
CA ALA A 129 -6.73 13.36 3.69
C ALA A 129 -6.38 11.98 3.08
N ILE A 130 -5.09 11.72 2.83
CA ILE A 130 -4.63 10.40 2.38
C ILE A 130 -4.54 9.50 3.60
N VAL A 131 -5.26 8.38 3.61
CA VAL A 131 -5.24 7.41 4.70
C VAL A 131 -4.74 6.07 4.18
N LEU A 132 -3.73 5.50 4.85
CA LEU A 132 -3.20 4.19 4.53
C LEU A 132 -3.93 3.09 5.31
N SER A 133 -4.31 2.02 4.62
CA SER A 133 -5.02 0.87 5.18
C SER A 133 -4.54 -0.43 4.54
N GLY A 134 -4.62 -1.53 5.29
CA GLY A 134 -4.30 -2.89 4.82
C GLY A 134 -2.85 -3.33 5.07
N GLY A 135 -2.58 -4.63 4.90
CA GLY A 135 -1.31 -5.25 5.28
C GLY A 135 -0.08 -4.70 4.57
N SER A 136 -0.16 -4.47 3.25
CA SER A 136 0.96 -3.89 2.49
C SER A 136 1.28 -2.44 2.85
N SER A 137 0.42 -1.76 3.62
CA SER A 137 0.70 -0.42 4.12
C SER A 137 1.60 -0.41 5.37
N MET A 138 1.93 -1.59 5.91
CA MET A 138 2.67 -1.74 7.15
C MET A 138 4.19 -1.64 6.98
N TYR A 139 4.72 -1.53 5.76
CA TYR A 139 6.16 -1.39 5.56
C TYR A 139 6.70 -0.14 6.26
N PRO A 140 7.77 -0.25 7.05
CA PRO A 140 8.50 0.91 7.54
C PRO A 140 8.95 1.79 6.38
N GLY A 141 8.88 3.11 6.53
CA GLY A 141 9.28 4.07 5.50
C GLY A 141 8.26 4.33 4.39
N LEU A 142 7.21 3.52 4.24
CA LEU A 142 6.20 3.69 3.19
C LEU A 142 5.51 5.08 3.23
N PRO A 143 5.02 5.60 4.37
CA PRO A 143 4.39 6.91 4.41
C PRO A 143 5.34 8.03 3.97
N SER A 144 6.59 8.01 4.47
CA SER A 144 7.61 9.01 4.14
C SER A 144 8.03 8.96 2.66
N ARG A 145 8.20 7.76 2.10
CA ARG A 145 8.50 7.57 0.68
C ARG A 145 7.35 8.07 -0.20
N LEU A 146 6.11 7.74 0.15
CA LEU A 146 4.94 8.19 -0.59
C LEU A 146 4.79 9.73 -0.53
N GLU A 147 5.05 10.35 0.62
CA GLU A 147 5.05 11.81 0.75
C GLU A 147 6.13 12.47 -0.13
N LYS A 148 7.36 11.93 -0.12
CA LYS A 148 8.47 12.38 -0.99
C LYS A 148 8.06 12.33 -2.46
N GLU A 149 7.51 11.21 -2.90
CA GLU A 149 7.14 10.98 -4.29
C GLU A 149 6.00 11.92 -4.75
N LEU A 150 4.99 12.14 -3.91
CA LEU A 150 3.91 13.09 -4.19
C LEU A 150 4.42 14.53 -4.30
N LYS A 151 5.34 14.95 -3.42
CA LYS A 151 5.96 16.29 -3.49
C LYS A 151 6.81 16.43 -4.76
N GLN A 152 7.56 15.40 -5.13
CA GLN A 152 8.37 15.38 -6.36
C GLN A 152 7.49 15.45 -7.62
N LEU A 153 6.41 14.67 -7.66
CA LEU A 153 5.44 14.70 -8.76
C LEU A 153 4.73 16.05 -8.86
N TRP A 154 4.37 16.65 -7.73
CA TRP A 154 3.79 17.99 -7.71
C TRP A 154 4.77 19.05 -8.22
N LEU A 155 6.02 19.01 -7.77
CA LEU A 155 7.07 19.93 -8.22
C LEU A 155 7.29 19.84 -9.74
N THR A 156 7.42 18.61 -10.26
CA THR A 156 7.74 18.37 -11.67
C THR A 156 6.54 18.61 -12.60
N ARG A 157 5.36 18.07 -12.26
CA ARG A 157 4.18 18.08 -13.14
C ARG A 157 3.27 19.29 -12.94
N ALA A 158 3.11 19.79 -11.72
CA ALA A 158 2.19 20.90 -11.43
C ALA A 158 2.91 22.26 -11.37
N LEU A 159 4.14 22.30 -10.84
CA LEU A 159 4.91 23.53 -10.67
C LEU A 159 6.00 23.74 -11.73
N GLN A 160 6.13 22.84 -12.72
CA GLN A 160 7.13 22.90 -13.80
C GLN A 160 8.57 23.14 -13.29
N GLY A 161 8.89 22.58 -12.12
CA GLY A 161 10.21 22.70 -11.49
C GLY A 161 10.43 23.94 -10.64
N ASN A 162 9.44 24.83 -10.47
CA ASN A 162 9.60 26.00 -9.59
C ASN A 162 9.39 25.63 -8.09
N PRO A 163 10.44 25.69 -7.25
CA PRO A 163 10.37 25.26 -5.85
C PRO A 163 9.68 26.27 -4.92
N GLU A 164 9.53 27.55 -5.31
CA GLU A 164 9.00 28.61 -4.43
C GLU A 164 7.56 28.34 -3.97
N ARG A 165 6.78 27.63 -4.81
CA ARG A 165 5.37 27.31 -4.53
C ARG A 165 5.19 25.95 -3.86
N LEU A 166 6.27 25.17 -3.66
CA LEU A 166 6.19 23.86 -3.04
C LEU A 166 5.72 23.94 -1.58
N GLY A 167 6.12 24.99 -0.85
CA GLY A 167 5.70 25.21 0.54
C GLY A 167 4.19 25.44 0.71
N LYS A 168 3.48 25.83 -0.35
CA LYS A 168 2.00 25.97 -0.33
C LYS A 168 1.29 24.63 -0.49
N PHE A 169 1.97 23.62 -1.04
CA PHE A 169 1.42 22.29 -1.23
C PHE A 169 1.55 21.47 0.06
N LYS A 170 0.42 21.28 0.74
CA LYS A 170 0.34 20.47 1.96
C LYS A 170 -0.17 19.08 1.62
N VAL A 171 0.68 18.09 1.80
CA VAL A 171 0.33 16.67 1.76
C VAL A 171 0.25 16.16 3.18
N ARG A 172 -0.80 15.41 3.50
CA ARG A 172 -0.92 14.71 4.78
C ARG A 172 -1.30 13.27 4.50
N ILE A 173 -0.42 12.37 4.93
CA ILE A 173 -0.61 10.92 4.88
C ILE A 173 -0.78 10.45 6.31
N GLU A 174 -1.95 9.89 6.61
CA GLU A 174 -2.26 9.29 7.90
C GLU A 174 -1.98 7.78 7.85
N ASP A 175 -1.14 7.31 8.77
CA ASP A 175 -0.76 5.91 8.88
C ASP A 175 -1.04 5.34 10.29
N PRO A 176 -2.32 5.21 10.71
CA PRO A 176 -2.66 4.72 12.04
C PRO A 176 -1.97 3.39 12.40
N PRO A 177 -1.58 3.16 13.67
CA PRO A 177 -0.82 1.96 14.06
C PRO A 177 -1.62 0.66 13.84
N ARG A 178 -2.96 0.72 13.93
CA ARG A 178 -3.87 -0.42 13.70
C ARG A 178 -4.36 -0.52 12.25
N ARG A 179 -3.67 0.12 11.30
CA ARG A 179 -4.13 0.21 9.89
C ARG A 179 -4.25 -1.12 9.16
N ARG A 180 -3.58 -2.18 9.65
CA ARG A 180 -3.73 -3.56 9.14
C ARG A 180 -5.18 -4.04 9.15
N HIS A 181 -5.94 -3.66 10.18
CA HIS A 181 -7.32 -4.11 10.40
C HIS A 181 -8.32 -2.94 10.38
N MET A 182 -7.96 -1.80 9.79
CA MET A 182 -8.77 -0.58 9.85
C MET A 182 -10.17 -0.78 9.30
N VAL A 183 -10.31 -1.51 8.20
CA VAL A 183 -11.61 -1.81 7.57
C VAL A 183 -12.49 -2.62 8.53
N PHE A 184 -11.92 -3.64 9.18
CA PHE A 184 -12.65 -4.44 10.16
C PHE A 184 -13.04 -3.64 11.40
N LEU A 185 -12.11 -2.84 11.94
CA LEU A 185 -12.38 -1.98 13.10
C LEU A 185 -13.46 -0.94 12.78
N GLY A 186 -13.40 -0.33 11.59
CA GLY A 186 -14.42 0.61 11.13
C GLY A 186 -15.80 -0.04 11.02
N GLY A 187 -15.87 -1.24 10.43
CA GLY A 187 -17.10 -2.01 10.36
C GLY A 187 -17.66 -2.39 11.73
N ALA A 188 -16.81 -2.86 12.65
CA ALA A 188 -17.21 -3.24 14.00
C ALA A 188 -17.76 -2.04 14.81
N VAL A 189 -17.08 -0.89 14.74
CA VAL A 189 -17.53 0.34 15.40
C VAL A 189 -18.84 0.85 14.78
N LEU A 190 -18.95 0.85 13.45
CA LEU A 190 -20.17 1.26 12.75
C LEU A 190 -21.35 0.35 13.11
N ALA A 191 -21.14 -0.97 13.10
CA ALA A 191 -22.16 -1.95 13.47
C ALA A 191 -22.64 -1.73 14.91
N ASN A 192 -21.72 -1.47 15.85
CA ASN A 192 -22.08 -1.22 17.24
C ASN A 192 -22.88 0.09 17.43
N ILE A 193 -22.48 1.17 16.75
CA ILE A 193 -23.18 2.48 16.83
C ILE A 193 -24.57 2.40 16.17
N MET A 194 -24.71 1.59 15.13
CA MET A 194 -25.95 1.45 14.37
C MET A 194 -26.82 0.28 14.85
N ALA A 195 -26.46 -0.40 15.94
CA ALA A 195 -27.15 -1.60 16.42
C ALA A 195 -28.66 -1.38 16.58
N ASP A 196 -29.07 -0.24 17.14
CA ASP A 196 -30.47 0.08 17.41
C ASP A 196 -31.21 0.75 16.23
N LYS A 197 -30.54 0.95 15.08
CA LYS A 197 -31.14 1.61 13.91
C LYS A 197 -31.60 0.59 12.88
N GLU A 198 -32.87 0.19 12.96
CA GLU A 198 -33.49 -0.77 12.03
C GLU A 198 -33.36 -0.39 10.54
N SER A 199 -33.24 0.90 10.22
CA SER A 199 -33.04 1.38 8.85
C SER A 199 -31.69 1.00 8.26
N MET A 200 -30.69 0.70 9.09
CA MET A 200 -29.33 0.33 8.68
C MET A 200 -29.15 -1.18 8.49
N TRP A 201 -30.14 -1.99 8.86
CA TRP A 201 -30.08 -3.44 8.80
C TRP A 201 -31.09 -3.98 7.79
N VAL A 202 -30.71 -5.08 7.15
CA VAL A 202 -31.63 -5.89 6.33
C VAL A 202 -32.04 -7.08 7.18
N THR A 203 -33.33 -7.16 7.49
CA THR A 203 -33.90 -8.29 8.23
C THR A 203 -34.10 -9.48 7.30
N LYS A 204 -34.21 -10.67 7.91
CA LYS A 204 -34.51 -11.90 7.15
C LYS A 204 -35.85 -11.79 6.41
N ALA A 205 -36.87 -11.22 7.04
CA ALA A 205 -38.19 -11.07 6.43
C ALA A 205 -38.15 -10.15 5.20
N GLU A 206 -37.48 -8.99 5.29
CA GLU A 206 -37.34 -8.09 4.13
C GLU A 206 -36.57 -8.74 2.97
N TRP A 207 -35.56 -9.56 3.28
CA TRP A 207 -34.83 -10.32 2.27
C TRP A 207 -35.68 -11.40 1.61
N ASP A 208 -36.45 -12.15 2.40
CA ASP A 208 -37.31 -13.23 1.89
C ASP A 208 -38.46 -12.66 1.01
N GLU A 209 -38.95 -11.45 1.29
CA GLU A 209 -40.00 -10.79 0.51
C GLU A 209 -39.50 -10.11 -0.77
N GLN A 210 -38.38 -9.38 -0.69
CA GLN A 210 -37.92 -8.48 -1.77
C GLN A 210 -36.66 -8.96 -2.48
N GLY A 211 -36.00 -9.99 -1.95
CA GLY A 211 -34.74 -10.50 -2.46
C GLY A 211 -33.68 -9.41 -2.54
N THR A 212 -33.01 -9.31 -3.69
CA THR A 212 -31.91 -8.36 -3.90
C THR A 212 -32.32 -6.88 -3.91
N ARG A 213 -33.61 -6.57 -4.12
CA ARG A 213 -34.12 -5.19 -4.15
C ARG A 213 -34.03 -4.51 -2.80
N VAL A 214 -34.07 -5.27 -1.70
CA VAL A 214 -33.96 -4.72 -0.34
C VAL A 214 -32.67 -3.92 -0.13
N LEU A 215 -31.63 -4.18 -0.93
CA LEU A 215 -30.36 -3.47 -0.84
C LEU A 215 -30.46 -1.99 -1.25
N GLU A 216 -31.51 -1.59 -1.98
CA GLU A 216 -31.79 -0.17 -2.28
C GLU A 216 -32.00 0.65 -1.00
N LYS A 217 -32.46 0.01 0.09
CA LYS A 217 -32.57 0.60 1.43
C LYS A 217 -31.23 1.14 1.95
N LEU A 218 -30.11 0.54 1.54
CA LEU A 218 -28.76 0.88 2.02
C LEU A 218 -28.06 1.95 1.17
N GLY A 219 -28.74 2.49 0.15
CA GLY A 219 -28.25 3.57 -0.70
C GLY A 219 -27.92 3.13 -2.14
N PRO A 220 -27.63 4.10 -3.04
CA PRO A 220 -27.32 3.82 -4.43
C PRO A 220 -25.99 3.06 -4.56
N ARG A 221 -25.96 2.06 -5.46
CA ARG A 221 -24.74 1.34 -5.86
C ARG A 221 -23.83 2.21 -6.72
#